data_AF-A0A930HQ53-F1
#
_entry.id   AF-A0A930HQ53-F1
#
_cell.length_a   1.000
_cell.length_b   1.000
_cell.length_c   1.000
_cell.angle_alpha   90.00
_cell.angle_beta   90.00
_cell.angle_gamma   90.00
#
_symmetry.space_group_name_H-M   'P 1'
#
loop_
_entity.id
_entity.type
_entity.pdbx_description
1 polymer ?
#
loop_
_entity_poly.entity_id
_entity_poly.type
_entity_poly.pdbx_seq_one_letter_code
_entity_poly.pdbx_strand_id
1 'polypeptide(L)'
;IWITFPDPQMKKVTKRLTSSRFIRRYLEVLRPGGSIHLKTDSPFLYTYTKAFVELNHQEILTDTADLYDGAFEDKILGIKTYYERQWLSRGLTIKYLHFVPKEPAGGFVEPDIEIEPDSYRSFSRSRRVQ
;
A
#
# COMPACT_ATOMS: atom_id res chain seq x y z
N ILE A 1 -9.93 4.88 4.03
CA ILE A 1 -8.61 5.27 4.61
C ILE A 1 -7.56 5.26 3.51
N TRP A 2 -6.68 6.27 3.48
CA TRP A 2 -5.57 6.34 2.53
C TRP A 2 -4.24 6.07 3.23
N ILE A 3 -3.46 5.13 2.68
CA ILE A 3 -2.13 4.75 3.12
C ILE A 3 -1.19 5.05 1.94
N THR A 4 -0.63 6.26 1.91
CA THR A 4 0.16 6.76 0.79
C THR A 4 1.64 6.76 1.13
N PHE A 5 2.43 6.01 0.35
CA PHE A 5 3.89 5.86 0.49
C PHE A 5 4.35 5.54 1.92
N PRO A 6 3.73 4.54 2.58
CA PRO A 6 4.17 4.12 3.90
C PRO A 6 5.54 3.43 3.82
N ASP A 7 6.30 3.49 4.91
CA ASP A 7 7.50 2.67 5.03
C ASP A 7 7.12 1.17 5.02
N PRO A 8 7.79 0.32 4.21
CA PRO A 8 7.43 -1.08 4.02
C PRO A 8 7.68 -1.95 5.25
N GLN A 9 8.46 -1.49 6.24
CA GLN A 9 8.74 -2.19 7.49
C GLN A 9 9.06 -3.69 7.28
N MET A 10 9.96 -3.99 6.35
CA MET A 10 10.23 -5.35 5.86
C MET A 10 10.53 -6.35 6.99
N LYS A 11 11.24 -5.90 8.03
CA LYS A 11 11.67 -6.72 9.17
C LYS A 11 10.57 -6.99 10.22
N LYS A 12 9.52 -6.16 10.29
CA LYS A 12 8.54 -6.22 11.40
C LYS A 12 7.12 -6.07 10.88
N VAL A 13 6.45 -7.19 10.66
CA VAL A 13 5.05 -7.28 10.20
C VAL A 13 4.13 -6.38 11.01
N THR A 14 4.22 -6.40 12.34
CA THR A 14 3.39 -5.61 13.25
C THR A 14 3.53 -4.09 13.12
N LYS A 15 4.58 -3.62 12.42
CA LYS A 15 4.79 -2.20 12.09
C LYS A 15 4.30 -1.82 10.69
N ARG A 16 4.02 -2.79 9.82
CA ARG A 16 3.43 -2.53 8.49
C ARG A 16 2.04 -1.95 8.69
N LEU A 17 1.76 -0.80 8.10
CA LEU A 17 0.44 -0.15 8.21
C LEU A 17 -0.68 -0.96 7.55
N THR A 18 -0.34 -1.99 6.77
CA THR A 18 -1.30 -2.91 6.13
C THR A 18 -1.40 -4.27 6.85
N SER A 19 -0.75 -4.44 8.01
CA SER A 19 -0.88 -5.66 8.81
C SER A 19 -2.24 -5.79 9.49
N SER A 20 -2.61 -7.02 9.86
CA SER A 20 -3.83 -7.36 10.60
C SER A 20 -4.10 -6.40 11.77
N ARG A 21 -3.04 -6.05 12.53
CA ARG A 21 -3.12 -5.14 13.67
C ARG A 21 -3.66 -3.77 13.30
N PHE A 22 -3.20 -3.21 12.18
CA PHE A 22 -3.64 -1.90 11.72
C PHE A 22 -4.98 -1.98 10.99
N ILE A 23 -5.21 -3.02 10.17
CA ILE A 23 -6.50 -3.23 9.52
C ILE A 23 -7.63 -3.34 10.54
N ARG A 24 -7.44 -4.05 11.66
CA ARG A 24 -8.43 -4.10 12.75
C ARG A 24 -8.73 -2.71 13.32
N ARG A 25 -7.70 -1.90 13.59
CA ARG A 25 -7.89 -0.52 14.08
C ARG A 25 -8.59 0.37 13.05
N TYR A 26 -8.33 0.13 11.77
CA TYR A 26 -9.00 0.85 10.69
C TYR A 26 -10.49 0.53 10.63
N LEU A 27 -10.88 -0.72 10.88
CA LEU A 27 -12.29 -1.12 10.96
C LEU A 27 -13.05 -0.38 12.07
N GLU A 28 -12.41 -0.04 13.20
CA GLU A 28 -13.03 0.71 14.30
C GLU A 28 -13.44 2.14 13.91
N VAL A 29 -12.74 2.74 12.94
CA VAL A 29 -12.99 4.13 12.50
C VAL A 29 -13.61 4.22 11.10
N LEU A 30 -13.60 3.12 10.35
CA LEU A 30 -14.24 3.05 9.04
C LEU A 30 -15.76 2.94 9.22
N ARG A 31 -16.49 3.73 8.45
CA ARG A 31 -17.93 3.49 8.26
C ARG A 31 -18.15 2.12 7.61
N PRO A 32 -19.32 1.48 7.82
CA PRO A 32 -19.70 0.27 7.09
C PRO A 32 -19.54 0.46 5.57
N GLY A 33 -18.89 -0.51 4.90
CA GLY A 33 -18.56 -0.43 3.47
C GLY A 33 -17.45 0.56 3.12
N GLY A 34 -16.75 1.12 4.11
CA GLY A 34 -15.56 1.93 3.89
C GLY A 34 -14.40 1.10 3.35
N SER A 35 -13.54 1.70 2.54
CA SER A 35 -12.44 1.01 1.86
C SER A 35 -11.06 1.57 2.23
N ILE A 36 -10.02 0.79 1.96
CA ILE A 36 -8.61 1.12 2.19
C ILE A 36 -7.92 1.27 0.84
N HIS A 37 -7.20 2.38 0.69
CA HIS A 37 -6.41 2.73 -0.48
C HIS A 37 -4.93 2.68 -0.11
N LEU A 38 -4.16 1.77 -0.69
CA LEU A 38 -2.71 1.70 -0.58
C LEU A 38 -2.11 2.22 -1.88
N LYS A 39 -1.29 3.27 -1.79
CA LYS A 39 -0.43 3.74 -2.88
C LYS A 39 1.02 3.60 -2.44
N THR A 40 1.84 2.86 -3.16
CA THR A 40 3.22 2.58 -2.76
C THR A 40 4.13 2.39 -3.96
N ASP A 41 5.40 2.67 -3.77
CA ASP A 41 6.49 2.41 -4.69
C ASP A 41 7.27 1.13 -4.34
N SER A 42 7.01 0.54 -3.18
CA SER A 42 7.64 -0.69 -2.67
C SER A 42 6.96 -1.94 -3.26
N PRO A 43 7.66 -2.72 -4.11
CA PRO A 43 7.17 -4.04 -4.52
C PRO A 43 6.92 -4.95 -3.31
N PHE A 44 7.78 -4.88 -2.28
CA PHE A 44 7.66 -5.72 -1.09
C PHE A 44 6.33 -5.51 -0.38
N LEU A 45 6.01 -4.25 -0.06
CA LEU A 45 4.79 -3.95 0.68
C LEU A 45 3.54 -4.23 -0.14
N TYR A 46 3.59 -3.93 -1.44
CA TYR A 46 2.48 -4.22 -2.35
C TYR A 46 2.20 -5.72 -2.42
N THR A 47 3.23 -6.55 -2.66
CA THR A 47 3.11 -8.02 -2.70
C THR A 47 2.59 -8.58 -1.38
N TYR A 48 3.14 -8.12 -0.25
CA TYR A 48 2.66 -8.53 1.07
C TYR A 48 1.18 -8.17 1.27
N THR A 49 0.79 -6.94 0.94
CA THR A 49 -0.58 -6.47 1.19
C THR A 49 -1.57 -7.19 0.27
N LYS A 50 -1.21 -7.43 -0.99
CA LYS A 50 -2.02 -8.20 -1.92
C LYS A 50 -2.24 -9.63 -1.39
N ALA A 51 -1.17 -10.32 -1.00
CA ALA A 51 -1.27 -11.66 -0.42
C ALA A 51 -2.11 -11.69 0.86
N PHE A 52 -1.97 -10.69 1.73
CA PHE A 52 -2.81 -10.55 2.93
C PHE A 52 -4.30 -10.41 2.57
N VAL A 53 -4.63 -9.55 1.61
CA VAL A 53 -6.00 -9.29 1.17
C VAL A 53 -6.61 -10.56 0.54
N GLU A 54 -5.88 -11.25 -0.34
CA GLU A 54 -6.32 -12.48 -0.98
C GLU A 54 -6.53 -13.62 0.03
N LEU A 55 -5.55 -13.82 0.94
CA LEU A 55 -5.61 -14.85 1.99
C LEU A 55 -6.81 -14.67 2.92
N ASN A 56 -7.16 -13.43 3.23
CA ASN A 56 -8.29 -13.11 4.10
C ASN A 56 -9.61 -12.92 3.34
N HIS A 57 -9.65 -13.23 2.04
CA HIS A 57 -10.85 -13.13 1.19
C HIS A 57 -11.50 -11.73 1.23
N GLN A 58 -10.68 -10.69 1.22
CA GLN A 58 -11.15 -9.31 1.19
C GLN A 58 -11.52 -8.92 -0.25
N GLU A 59 -12.51 -8.05 -0.40
CA GLU A 59 -12.96 -7.61 -1.72
C GLU A 59 -11.96 -6.60 -2.32
N ILE A 60 -11.32 -6.96 -3.43
CA ILE A 60 -10.42 -6.08 -4.18
C ILE A 60 -11.25 -5.29 -5.21
N LEU A 61 -11.16 -3.96 -5.13
CA LEU A 61 -11.80 -3.03 -6.05
C LEU A 61 -10.83 -2.57 -7.15
N THR A 62 -9.54 -2.46 -6.83
CA THR A 62 -8.51 -2.11 -7.80
C THR A 62 -7.18 -2.73 -7.40
N ASP A 63 -6.49 -3.31 -8.37
CA ASP A 63 -5.17 -3.90 -8.20
C ASP A 63 -4.31 -3.58 -9.42
N THR A 64 -3.27 -2.76 -9.25
CA THR A 64 -2.31 -2.45 -10.31
C THR A 64 -0.89 -2.28 -9.78
N ALA A 65 0.06 -2.91 -10.47
CA ALA A 65 1.49 -2.76 -10.22
C ALA A 65 2.10 -1.54 -10.96
N ASP A 66 1.35 -0.94 -11.88
CA ASP A 66 1.70 0.31 -12.55
C ASP A 66 0.46 1.20 -12.75
N LEU A 67 0.33 2.16 -11.85
CA LEU A 67 -0.77 3.13 -11.85
C LEU A 67 -0.70 4.10 -13.04
N TYR A 68 0.48 4.33 -13.61
CA TYR A 68 0.70 5.39 -14.60
C TYR A 68 0.89 4.88 -16.03
N ASP A 69 0.71 3.58 -16.29
CA ASP A 69 0.75 2.95 -17.62
C ASP A 69 -0.48 3.28 -18.50
N GLY A 70 -1.18 4.38 -18.23
CA GLY A 70 -2.28 4.88 -19.05
C GLY A 70 -3.65 4.21 -18.85
N ALA A 71 -3.76 3.17 -18.02
CA ALA A 71 -5.00 2.43 -17.82
C ALA A 71 -6.01 3.08 -16.83
N PHE A 72 -5.61 4.11 -16.07
CA PHE A 72 -6.45 4.75 -15.06
C PHE A 72 -6.74 6.21 -15.39
N GLU A 73 -8.03 6.53 -15.61
CA GLU A 73 -8.54 7.90 -15.85
C GLU A 73 -8.93 8.66 -14.56
N ASP A 74 -8.69 8.07 -13.39
CA ASP A 74 -9.09 8.69 -12.11
C ASP A 74 -8.23 9.94 -11.82
N LYS A 75 -8.91 11.10 -11.81
CA LYS A 75 -8.30 12.41 -11.57
C LYS A 75 -7.58 12.51 -10.23
N ILE A 76 -8.02 11.79 -9.20
CA ILE A 76 -7.39 11.81 -7.87
C ILE A 76 -6.11 10.99 -7.88
N LEU A 77 -6.12 9.80 -8.51
CA LEU A 77 -4.95 8.95 -8.65
C LEU A 77 -3.88 9.56 -9.56
N GLY A 78 -4.29 10.41 -10.51
CA GLY A 78 -3.42 11.18 -11.39
C GLY A 78 -2.64 12.32 -10.73
N ILE A 79 -2.97 12.70 -9.48
CA ILE A 79 -2.21 13.73 -8.75
C ILE A 79 -0.83 13.18 -8.39
N LYS A 80 0.19 13.63 -9.14
CA LYS A 80 1.60 13.29 -8.91
C LYS A 80 2.21 14.26 -7.91
N THR A 81 2.68 13.74 -6.79
CA THR A 81 3.53 14.48 -5.85
C THR A 81 4.94 14.72 -6.42
N TYR A 82 5.71 15.58 -5.76
CA TYR A 82 7.11 15.85 -6.14
C TYR A 82 7.96 14.58 -6.15
N TYR A 83 7.80 13.73 -5.14
CA TYR A 83 8.55 12.47 -5.03
C TYR A 83 8.17 11.51 -6.15
N GLU A 84 6.88 11.30 -6.42
CA GLU A 84 6.46 10.40 -7.50
C GLU A 84 7.05 10.76 -8.86
N ARG A 85 7.21 12.05 -9.18
CA ARG A 85 7.89 12.46 -10.42
C ARG A 85 9.36 12.03 -10.45
N GLN A 86 10.07 12.16 -9.31
CA GLN A 86 11.46 11.72 -9.18
C GLN A 86 11.61 10.20 -9.22
N TRP A 87 10.61 9.45 -8.74
CA TRP A 87 10.61 7.98 -8.77
C TRP A 87 10.31 7.46 -10.18
N LEU A 88 9.32 8.05 -10.86
CA LEU A 88 9.02 7.74 -12.26
C LEU A 88 10.20 8.05 -13.19
N SER A 89 10.94 9.15 -12.96
CA SER A 89 12.13 9.47 -13.76
C SER A 89 13.28 8.47 -13.57
N ARG A 90 13.20 7.59 -12.57
CA ARG A 90 14.16 6.50 -12.32
C ARG A 90 13.65 5.14 -12.80
N GLY A 91 12.51 5.11 -13.51
CA GLY A 91 11.90 3.88 -14.00
C GLY A 91 11.18 3.06 -12.94
N LEU A 92 10.92 3.62 -11.75
CA LEU A 92 10.17 2.94 -10.71
C LEU A 92 8.67 3.14 -10.92
N THR A 93 7.93 2.04 -11.00
CA THR A 93 6.46 2.06 -11.15
C THR A 93 5.77 2.26 -9.80
N ILE A 94 4.65 2.97 -9.81
CA ILE A 94 3.82 3.17 -8.61
C ILE A 94 2.71 2.13 -8.59
N LYS A 95 2.64 1.36 -7.51
CA LYS A 95 1.60 0.36 -7.28
C LYS A 95 0.42 0.97 -6.53
N TYR A 96 -0.76 0.45 -6.81
CA TYR A 96 -1.98 0.85 -6.15
C TYR A 96 -2.87 -0.37 -5.89
N LEU A 97 -3.34 -0.48 -4.65
CA LEU A 97 -4.25 -1.53 -4.20
C LEU A 97 -5.41 -0.89 -3.43
N HIS A 98 -6.63 -1.22 -3.81
CA HIS A 98 -7.86 -0.71 -3.21
C HIS A 98 -8.77 -1.88 -2.86
N PHE A 99 -9.17 -1.97 -1.59
CA PHE A 99 -9.98 -3.08 -1.10
C PHE A 99 -10.93 -2.66 0.01
N VAL A 100 -11.98 -3.45 0.21
CA VAL A 100 -12.95 -3.29 1.32
C VAL A 100 -12.58 -4.26 2.44
N PRO A 101 -12.09 -3.78 3.59
CA PRO A 101 -11.81 -4.66 4.72
C PRO A 101 -13.10 -5.13 5.40
N LYS A 102 -13.12 -6.41 5.78
CA LYS A 102 -14.16 -7.05 6.59
C LYS A 102 -13.50 -8.06 7.52
N GLU A 103 -13.82 -7.98 8.82
CA GLU A 103 -13.27 -8.91 9.80
C GLU A 103 -13.77 -10.34 9.53
N PRO A 104 -12.87 -11.32 9.27
CA PRO A 104 -13.24 -12.71 9.12
C PRO A 104 -13.67 -13.33 10.45
N ALA A 105 -14.52 -14.36 10.41
CA ALA A 105 -14.99 -15.04 11.62
C ALA A 105 -13.86 -15.65 12.48
N GLY A 106 -12.75 -16.05 11.85
CA GLY A 106 -11.54 -16.57 12.52
C GLY A 106 -10.49 -15.50 12.84
N GLY A 107 -10.78 -14.22 12.60
CA GLY A 107 -9.79 -13.14 12.64
C GLY A 107 -8.89 -13.10 11.40
N PHE A 108 -8.03 -12.08 11.35
CA PHE A 108 -7.09 -11.91 10.25
C PHE A 108 -5.87 -12.83 10.40
N VAL A 109 -5.46 -13.45 9.30
CA VAL A 109 -4.25 -14.27 9.18
C VAL A 109 -3.19 -13.51 8.40
N GLU A 110 -1.96 -13.50 8.91
CA GLU A 110 -0.82 -12.93 8.20
C GLU A 110 -0.29 -13.91 7.15
N PRO A 111 0.04 -13.46 5.92
CA PRO A 111 0.62 -14.34 4.92
C PRO A 111 2.03 -14.75 5.32
N ASP A 112 2.31 -16.05 5.27
CA ASP A 112 3.63 -16.64 5.46
C ASP A 112 4.30 -16.84 4.10
N ILE A 113 4.77 -15.73 3.52
CA ILE A 113 5.44 -15.71 2.21
C ILE A 113 6.82 -15.06 2.34
N GLU A 114 7.80 -15.66 1.66
CA GLU A 114 9.12 -15.07 1.51
C GLU A 114 9.08 -14.06 0.36
N ILE A 115 9.34 -12.80 0.68
CA ILE A 115 9.32 -11.70 -0.28
C ILE A 115 10.70 -11.06 -0.29
N GLU A 116 11.27 -10.92 -1.48
CA GLU A 116 12.57 -10.27 -1.63
C GLU A 116 12.52 -8.83 -1.08
N PRO A 117 13.45 -8.45 -0.18
CA PRO A 117 13.56 -7.09 0.29
C PRO A 117 13.84 -6.16 -0.88
N ASP A 118 13.01 -5.14 -1.06
CA ASP A 118 13.27 -4.13 -2.08
C ASP A 118 14.27 -3.07 -1.58
N SER A 119 14.76 -2.24 -2.51
CA SER A 119 15.73 -1.19 -2.21
C SER A 119 15.09 0.10 -1.68
N TYR A 120 13.90 0.04 -1.08
CA TYR A 120 13.19 1.22 -0.55
C TYR A 120 14.09 2.08 0.34
N ARG A 121 14.18 3.36 -0.01
CA ARG A 121 14.87 4.38 0.75
C ARG A 121 13.94 5.58 0.92
N SER A 122 13.59 5.86 2.17
CA SER A 122 13.00 7.16 2.50
C SER A 122 14.07 8.23 2.26
N PHE A 123 13.94 8.98 1.17
CA PHE A 123 14.79 10.14 0.94
C PHE A 123 14.36 11.21 1.95
N SER A 124 15.10 11.32 3.06
CA SER A 124 14.97 12.44 3.97
C SER A 124 15.13 13.73 3.17
N ARG A 125 14.30 14.74 3.48
CA ARG A 125 14.44 16.07 2.88
C ARG A 125 15.90 16.48 3.01
N SER A 126 16.57 16.75 1.90
CA SER A 126 17.80 17.53 1.91
C SER A 126 17.51 18.75 2.78
N ARG A 127 18.29 18.96 3.85
CA ARG A 127 18.23 20.23 4.59
C ARG A 127 18.27 21.32 3.52
N ARG A 128 17.26 22.19 3.51
CA ARG A 128 17.38 23.46 2.77
C ARG A 128 18.65 24.09 3.32
N VAL A 129 19.71 24.11 2.51
CA VAL A 129 20.83 24.99 2.76
C VAL A 129 20.25 26.36 2.46
N GLN A 130 19.97 27.11 3.53
CA GLN A 130 19.70 28.54 3.43
C GLN A 130 20.99 29.25 3.05
#